data_AF-A0A142X7Y5-F1
#
_entry.id   AF-A0A142X7Y5-F1
#
_cell.length_a   1.000
_cell.length_b   1.000
_cell.length_c   1.000
_cell.angle_alpha   90.00
_cell.angle_beta   90.00
_cell.angle_gamma   90.00
#
_symmetry.space_group_name_H-M   'P 1'
#
loop_
_entity.id
_entity.type
_entity.pdbx_description
1 polymer ?
#
loop_
_entity_poly.entity_id
_entity_poly.type
_entity_poly.pdbx_seq_one_letter_code
_entity_poly.pdbx_strand_id
1 'polypeptide(L)'
;MTFPILVQPHDGRFQASVLGSPVMAADGATKEEALSALRVSINQRFARGELVLLDVPHRAVTDFAGLFKDDPTFEGMVEDIYRERDAQKAAEFRE
;
A
#
# COMPACT_ATOMS: atom_id res chain seq x y z
N MET A 1 11.42 -19.00 11.32
CA MET A 1 10.82 -17.68 11.01
C MET A 1 9.39 -17.67 11.51
N THR A 2 8.94 -16.54 12.04
CA THR A 2 7.59 -16.39 12.59
C THR A 2 6.89 -15.28 11.82
N PHE A 3 5.65 -15.55 11.39
CA PHE A 3 4.82 -14.59 10.70
C PHE A 3 3.63 -14.23 11.57
N PRO A 4 3.21 -12.96 11.61
CA PRO A 4 1.95 -12.59 12.21
C PRO A 4 0.81 -13.11 11.32
N ILE A 5 -0.01 -14.00 11.87
CA ILE A 5 -1.15 -14.63 11.18
C ILE A 5 -2.45 -14.11 11.77
N LEU A 6 -3.38 -13.73 10.90
CA LEU A 6 -4.76 -13.43 11.25
C LEU A 6 -5.62 -14.68 11.01
N VAL A 7 -6.36 -15.12 12.02
CA VAL A 7 -7.30 -16.25 11.90
C VAL A 7 -8.71 -15.74 12.14
N GLN A 8 -9.61 -15.99 11.20
CA GLN A 8 -10.99 -15.49 11.23
C GLN A 8 -11.97 -16.59 10.86
N PRO A 9 -13.20 -16.59 11.41
CA PRO A 9 -14.27 -17.41 10.88
C PRO A 9 -14.72 -16.90 9.50
N HIS A 10 -14.94 -17.80 8.56
CA HIS A 10 -15.42 -17.51 7.20
C HIS A 10 -16.30 -18.67 6.72
N ASP A 11 -17.57 -18.40 6.41
CA ASP A 11 -18.53 -19.37 5.86
C ASP A 11 -18.60 -20.72 6.60
N GLY A 12 -18.64 -20.68 7.94
CA GLY A 12 -18.70 -21.89 8.78
C GLY A 12 -17.37 -22.64 8.89
N ARG A 13 -16.29 -22.06 8.34
CA ARG A 13 -14.91 -22.53 8.40
C ARG A 13 -14.02 -21.48 9.08
N PHE A 14 -12.72 -21.75 9.12
CA PHE A 14 -11.70 -20.80 9.54
C PHE A 14 -10.77 -20.50 8.37
N GLN A 15 -10.43 -19.23 8.21
CA GLN A 15 -9.40 -18.76 7.29
C GLN A 15 -8.21 -18.24 8.09
N ALA A 16 -7.01 -18.69 7.74
CA ALA A 16 -5.75 -18.17 8.26
C ALA A 16 -5.02 -17.39 7.15
N SER A 17 -4.59 -16.16 7.41
CA SER A 17 -3.89 -15.31 6.43
C SER A 17 -2.68 -14.60 7.03
N VAL A 18 -1.65 -14.37 6.22
CA VAL A 18 -0.46 -13.61 6.63
C VAL A 18 -0.80 -12.12 6.66
N LEU A 19 -0.59 -11.44 7.79
CA LEU A 19 -0.80 -9.99 7.87
C LEU A 19 0.10 -9.26 6.86
N GLY A 20 -0.49 -8.33 6.12
CA GLY A 20 0.18 -7.59 5.06
C GLY A 20 0.25 -8.32 3.71
N SER A 21 -0.29 -9.54 3.59
CA SER A 21 -0.35 -10.27 2.32
C SER A 21 -1.72 -10.96 2.11
N PRO A 22 -2.69 -10.31 1.46
CA PRO A 22 -4.01 -10.89 1.22
C PRO A 22 -3.99 -12.13 0.32
N VAL A 23 -2.92 -12.34 -0.44
CA VAL A 23 -2.74 -13.49 -1.34
C VAL A 23 -2.27 -14.76 -0.61
N MET A 24 -1.83 -14.64 0.65
CA MET A 24 -1.32 -15.79 1.42
C MET A 24 -2.31 -16.16 2.52
N ALA A 25 -3.33 -16.92 2.12
CA ALA A 25 -4.35 -17.44 2.99
C ALA A 25 -4.62 -18.93 2.75
N ALA A 26 -5.19 -19.61 3.74
CA ALA A 26 -5.69 -20.97 3.62
C ALA A 26 -6.88 -21.20 4.55
N ASP A 27 -7.81 -22.05 4.11
CA ASP A 27 -9.03 -22.37 4.86
C ASP A 27 -8.96 -23.76 5.49
N GLY A 28 -9.62 -23.95 6.63
CA GLY A 28 -9.75 -25.21 7.35
C GLY A 28 -11.09 -25.32 8.07
N ALA A 29 -11.56 -26.53 8.37
CA ALA A 29 -12.78 -26.69 9.16
C ALA A 29 -12.55 -26.30 10.63
N THR A 30 -11.30 -26.38 11.09
CA THR A 30 -10.84 -25.89 12.40
C THR A 30 -9.74 -24.83 12.25
N LYS A 31 -9.44 -24.13 13.34
CA LYS A 31 -8.32 -23.17 13.38
C LYS A 31 -6.99 -23.87 13.09
N GLU A 32 -6.80 -25.05 13.67
CA GLU A 32 -5.58 -25.86 13.54
C GLU A 32 -5.39 -26.34 12.10
N GLU A 33 -6.47 -26.76 11.45
CA GLU A 33 -6.44 -27.14 10.03
C GLU A 33 -6.07 -25.97 9.12
N ALA A 34 -6.67 -24.79 9.33
CA ALA A 34 -6.37 -23.60 8.56
C ALA A 34 -4.90 -23.18 8.70
N LEU A 35 -4.37 -23.22 9.94
CA LEU A 35 -2.96 -22.94 10.23
C LEU A 35 -2.01 -23.98 9.61
N SER A 36 -2.37 -25.26 9.65
CA SER A 36 -1.58 -26.33 9.04
C SER A 36 -1.52 -26.16 7.52
N ALA A 37 -2.66 -25.90 6.88
CA ALA A 37 -2.75 -25.64 5.45
C ALA A 37 -1.94 -24.40 5.04
N LEU A 38 -2.03 -23.32 5.82
CA LEU A 38 -1.24 -22.11 5.58
C LEU A 38 0.25 -22.38 5.69
N ARG A 39 0.68 -23.16 6.69
CA ARG A 39 2.09 -23.55 6.88
C ARG A 39 2.63 -24.34 5.69
N VAL A 40 1.85 -25.28 5.15
CA VAL A 40 2.22 -26.02 3.94
C VAL A 40 2.37 -25.09 2.75
N SER A 41 1.41 -24.17 2.55
CA SER A 41 1.45 -23.18 1.46
C SER A 41 2.69 -22.27 1.53
N ILE A 42 3.01 -21.75 2.73
CA ILE A 42 4.22 -20.95 2.97
C ILE A 42 5.48 -21.74 2.60
N ASN A 43 5.61 -22.98 3.08
CA ASN A 43 6.78 -23.81 2.82
C ASN A 43 6.94 -24.12 1.31
N GLN A 44 5.84 -24.39 0.61
CA GLN A 44 5.88 -24.62 -0.84
C GLN A 44 6.32 -23.37 -1.61
N ARG A 45 5.94 -22.17 -1.13
CA ARG A 45 6.35 -20.91 -1.75
C ARG A 45 7.85 -20.65 -1.53
N PHE A 46 8.36 -20.93 -0.34
CA PHE A 46 9.80 -20.82 -0.05
C PHE A 46 10.65 -21.89 -0.74
N ALA A 47 10.08 -23.06 -1.04
CA ALA A 47 10.79 -24.05 -1.86
C ALA A 47 10.98 -23.59 -3.32
N ARG A 48 10.15 -22.65 -3.80
CA ARG A 48 10.17 -22.15 -5.18
C ARG A 48 10.81 -20.77 -5.35
N GLY A 49 11.12 -20.08 -4.26
CA GLY A 49 11.64 -18.71 -4.32
C GLY A 49 12.29 -18.28 -3.02
N GLU A 50 12.99 -17.16 -3.07
CA GLU A 50 13.71 -16.60 -1.94
C GLU A 50 12.92 -15.45 -1.30
N LEU A 51 12.93 -15.38 0.03
CA LEU A 51 12.36 -14.25 0.75
C LEU A 51 13.44 -13.18 0.91
N VAL A 52 13.26 -12.05 0.22
CA VAL A 52 14.15 -10.89 0.29
C VAL A 52 13.45 -9.74 0.99
N LEU A 53 14.19 -9.03 1.84
CA LEU A 53 13.75 -7.74 2.38
C LEU A 53 14.22 -6.66 1.40
N LEU A 54 13.28 -5.88 0.90
CA LEU A 54 13.58 -4.73 0.04
C LEU A 54 13.39 -3.46 0.85
N ASP A 55 14.48 -2.77 1.13
CA ASP A 55 14.43 -1.42 1.67
C ASP A 55 14.01 -0.46 0.56
N VAL A 56 12.82 0.10 0.70
CA VAL A 56 12.35 1.17 -0.18
C VAL A 56 12.73 2.50 0.47
N PRO A 57 13.58 3.34 -0.15
CA PRO A 57 13.95 4.62 0.42
C PRO A 57 12.71 5.48 0.58
N HIS A 58 12.45 5.90 1.82
CA HIS A 58 11.41 6.85 2.13
C HIS A 58 11.93 8.25 1.79
N ARG A 59 11.36 8.89 0.77
CA ARG A 59 11.59 10.32 0.53
C ARG A 59 10.75 11.12 1.50
N ALA A 60 11.39 11.91 2.35
CA ALA A 60 10.70 12.83 3.23
C ALA A 60 10.17 14.01 2.40
N VAL A 61 9.09 14.66 2.87
CA VAL A 61 8.56 15.87 2.22
C VAL A 61 9.65 16.97 2.15
N THR A 62 10.56 16.99 3.12
CA THR A 62 11.72 17.90 3.15
C THR A 62 12.68 17.69 1.99
N ASP A 63 12.74 16.51 1.39
CA ASP A 63 13.64 16.21 0.26
C ASP A 63 13.23 16.97 -1.01
N PHE A 64 12.00 17.51 -1.03
CA PHE A 64 11.47 18.32 -2.13
C PHE A 64 11.60 19.83 -1.88
N ALA A 65 12.08 20.25 -0.70
CA ALA A 65 12.20 21.66 -0.36
C ALA A 65 13.20 22.36 -1.28
N GLY A 66 12.74 23.38 -2.02
CA GLY A 66 13.56 24.14 -2.95
C GLY A 66 13.87 23.41 -4.26
N LEU A 67 13.23 22.27 -4.55
CA LEU A 67 13.46 21.47 -5.76
C LEU A 67 13.33 22.30 -7.05
N PHE A 68 12.47 23.30 -7.07
CA PHE A 68 12.20 24.16 -8.23
C PHE A 68 12.73 25.58 -8.07
N LYS A 69 13.61 25.85 -7.10
CA LYS A 69 14.09 27.21 -6.81
C LYS A 69 14.70 27.90 -8.02
N ASP A 70 15.48 27.17 -8.80
CA ASP A 70 16.22 27.71 -9.96
C ASP A 70 15.54 27.34 -11.30
N ASP A 71 14.30 26.82 -11.26
CA ASP A 71 13.55 26.49 -12.48
C ASP A 71 12.94 27.77 -13.08
N PRO A 72 13.37 28.19 -14.29
CA PRO A 72 12.92 29.44 -14.90
C PRO A 72 11.45 29.40 -15.35
N THR A 73 10.81 28.22 -15.36
CA THR A 73 9.41 28.03 -15.75
C THR A 73 8.45 28.03 -14.56
N PHE A 74 8.98 27.90 -13.33
CA PHE A 74 8.17 27.70 -12.14
C PHE A 74 7.25 28.89 -11.83
N GLU A 75 7.75 30.12 -11.96
CA GLU A 75 6.96 31.33 -11.71
C GLU A 75 5.75 31.43 -12.65
N GLY A 76 5.96 31.20 -13.95
CA GLY A 76 4.88 31.23 -14.95
C GLY A 76 3.81 30.17 -14.69
N MET A 77 4.21 28.95 -14.31
CA MET A 77 3.27 27.90 -13.93
C MET A 77 2.42 28.28 -12.72
N VAL A 78 3.04 28.90 -11.70
CA VAL A 78 2.32 29.35 -10.49
C VAL A 78 1.30 30.44 -10.83
N GLU A 79 1.66 31.39 -11.69
CA GLU A 79 0.74 32.44 -12.15
C GLU A 79 -0.46 31.87 -12.90
N ASP A 80 -0.24 30.90 -13.80
CA ASP A 80 -1.31 30.24 -14.54
C ASP A 80 -2.27 29.48 -13.58
N ILE A 81 -1.71 28.73 -12.63
CA ILE A 81 -2.50 28.00 -11.61
C ILE A 81 -3.37 28.98 -10.80
N TYR A 82 -2.81 30.11 -10.36
CA TYR A 82 -3.59 31.07 -9.58
C TYR A 82 -4.69 31.74 -10.40
N ARG A 83 -4.41 32.05 -11.66
CA ARG A 83 -5.39 32.62 -12.59
C ARG A 83 -6.57 31.69 -12.82
N GLU A 84 -6.30 30.41 -13.06
CA GLU A 84 -7.35 29.40 -13.22
C GLU A 84 -8.18 29.22 -11.95
N ARG A 85 -7.53 29.12 -10.79
CA ARG A 85 -8.20 29.03 -9.48
C ARG A 85 -9.13 30.22 -9.25
N ASP A 86 -8.66 31.43 -9.52
CA ASP A 86 -9.42 32.64 -9.25
C ASP A 86 -10.56 32.82 -10.26
N ALA A 87 -10.37 32.41 -11.51
CA ALA A 87 -11.43 32.34 -12.52
C ALA A 87 -12.52 31.34 -12.11
N GLN A 88 -12.15 30.16 -11.60
CA GLN A 88 -13.09 29.17 -11.10
C GLN A 88 -13.89 29.70 -9.91
N LYS A 89 -13.23 30.27 -8.91
CA LYS A 89 -13.92 30.90 -7.76
C LYS A 89 -14.88 31.99 -8.22
N ALA A 90 -14.44 32.87 -9.12
CA ALA A 90 -15.30 33.94 -9.64
C ALA A 90 -16.49 33.42 -10.45
N ALA A 91 -16.38 32.24 -11.09
CA ALA A 91 -17.50 31.58 -11.75
C ALA A 91 -18.49 30.99 -10.72
N GLU A 92 -18.00 30.35 -9.66
CA GLU A 92 -18.82 29.78 -8.58
C GLU A 92 -19.60 30.85 -7.78
N PHE A 93 -19.08 32.08 -7.65
CA PHE A 93 -19.77 33.19 -6.96
C PHE A 93 -20.72 34.00 -7.87
N ARG A 94 -20.87 33.63 -9.16
CA ARG A 94 -21.77 34.31 -10.11
C ARG A 94 -23.09 33.57 -10.35
N GLU A 95 -23.27 32.38 -9.78
CA GLU A 95 -24.55 31.66 -9.68
C GLU A 95 -25.26 31.94 -8.34
#